data_AF-A0A7C4J7K4-F1
#
_entry.id   AF-A0A7C4J7K4-F1
#
_cell.length_a   1.000
_cell.length_b   1.000
_cell.length_c   1.000
_cell.angle_alpha   90.00
_cell.angle_beta   90.00
_cell.angle_gamma   90.00
#
_symmetry.space_group_name_H-M   'P 1'
#
loop_
_entity.id
_entity.type
_entity.pdbx_description
1 polymer ?
#
loop_
_entity_poly.entity_id
_entity_poly.type
_entity_poly.pdbx_seq_one_letter_code
_entity_poly.pdbx_strand_id
1 'polypeptide(L)'
;MWRIRLYQPADRAAVRQIAGDSAHFGEPIERFFDARDLFLDAFAAYYTDVASDHLWVAEDDGGAVLGYLMGCPDTAAYHRWFRSTVRGVIWRAV
;
A
#
# COMPACT_ATOMS: atom_id res chain seq x y z
N MET A 1 -10.67 11.50 18.83
CA MET A 1 -9.86 10.37 19.33
C MET A 1 -9.47 9.53 18.12
N TRP A 2 -8.54 8.57 18.24
CA TRP A 2 -8.21 7.65 17.14
C TRP A 2 -8.39 6.20 17.60
N ARG A 3 -8.68 5.31 16.65
CA ARG A 3 -8.75 3.86 16.89
C ARG A 3 -7.99 3.10 15.81
N ILE A 4 -7.46 1.93 16.19
CA ILE A 4 -6.81 1.00 15.28
C ILE A 4 -7.80 -0.12 14.95
N ARG A 5 -7.93 -0.45 13.67
CA ARG A 5 -8.76 -1.56 13.20
C ARG A 5 -8.12 -2.26 12.01
N LEU A 6 -8.63 -3.44 11.68
CA LEU A 6 -8.29 -4.11 10.43
C LEU A 6 -8.74 -3.25 9.24
N TYR A 7 -7.91 -3.28 8.21
CA TYR A 7 -8.18 -2.67 6.92
C TYR A 7 -9.43 -3.26 6.28
N GLN A 8 -10.14 -2.40 5.55
CA GLN A 8 -11.25 -2.76 4.67
C GLN A 8 -10.90 -2.36 3.24
N PRO A 9 -11.40 -3.06 2.20
CA PRO A 9 -11.14 -2.70 0.81
C PRO A 9 -11.49 -1.24 0.44
N ALA A 10 -12.43 -0.62 1.16
CA ALA A 10 -12.78 0.79 0.99
C ALA A 10 -11.65 1.76 1.41
N ASP A 11 -10.75 1.36 2.31
CA ASP A 11 -9.62 2.17 2.76
C ASP A 11 -8.49 2.24 1.72
N ARG A 12 -8.56 1.42 0.66
CA ARG A 12 -7.47 1.23 -0.31
C ARG A 12 -6.91 2.54 -0.84
N ALA A 13 -7.79 3.46 -1.22
CA ALA A 13 -7.40 4.75 -1.77
C ALA A 13 -6.63 5.60 -0.75
N ALA A 14 -7.12 5.67 0.49
CA ALA A 14 -6.49 6.43 1.56
C ALA A 14 -5.12 5.85 1.95
N VAL A 15 -5.03 4.51 2.07
CA VAL A 15 -3.76 3.82 2.34
C VAL A 15 -2.75 4.08 1.21
N ARG A 16 -3.15 3.97 -0.06
CA ARG A 16 -2.28 4.27 -1.21
C ARG A 16 -1.82 5.72 -1.22
N GLN A 17 -2.70 6.66 -0.87
CA GLN A 17 -2.35 8.07 -0.78
C GLN A 17 -1.26 8.30 0.28
N ILE A 18 -1.49 7.84 1.52
CA ILE A 18 -0.51 7.97 2.61
C ILE A 18 0.82 7.28 2.24
N ALA A 19 0.75 6.11 1.61
CA ALA A 19 1.95 5.39 1.17
C ALA A 19 2.75 6.20 0.13
N GLY A 20 2.08 6.79 -0.86
CA GLY A 20 2.73 7.62 -1.87
C GLY A 20 3.30 8.92 -1.29
N ASP A 21 2.56 9.56 -0.39
CA ASP A 21 2.94 10.82 0.25
C ASP A 21 4.10 10.68 1.25
N SER A 22 4.45 9.45 1.64
CA SER A 22 5.52 9.17 2.62
C SER A 22 6.66 8.29 2.11
N ALA A 23 6.62 7.85 0.85
CA ALA A 23 7.53 6.85 0.29
C ALA A 23 8.99 7.32 0.12
N HIS A 24 9.27 8.63 0.16
CA HIS A 24 10.62 9.19 0.08
C HIS A 24 11.09 9.70 1.45
N PHE A 25 11.45 8.78 2.35
CA PHE A 25 11.89 9.12 3.71
C PHE A 25 10.91 10.02 4.48
N GLY A 26 9.59 9.80 4.28
CA GLY A 26 8.53 10.62 4.86
C GLY A 26 8.01 11.74 3.96
N GLU A 27 8.65 11.97 2.82
CA GLU A 27 8.20 12.89 1.77
C GLU A 27 7.51 12.14 0.61
N PRO A 28 6.80 12.85 -0.30
CA PRO A 28 6.16 12.24 -1.44
C PRO A 28 7.11 11.53 -2.40
N ILE A 29 6.65 10.43 -3.02
CA ILE A 29 7.42 9.62 -3.96
C ILE A 29 7.96 10.42 -5.15
N GLU A 30 7.24 11.47 -5.58
CA GLU A 30 7.60 12.37 -6.68
C GLU A 30 8.93 13.11 -6.45
N ARG A 31 9.47 13.12 -5.22
CA ARG A 31 10.82 13.62 -4.96
C ARG A 31 11.91 12.77 -5.64
N PHE A 32 11.59 11.53 -5.99
CA PHE A 32 12.51 10.56 -6.59
C PHE A 32 11.93 9.86 -7.82
N PHE A 33 10.61 9.67 -7.90
CA PHE A 33 9.97 8.88 -8.96
C PHE A 33 8.54 9.39 -9.25
N ASP A 34 8.31 9.86 -10.48
CA ASP A 34 7.05 10.52 -10.86
C ASP A 34 5.88 9.55 -11.09
N ALA A 35 6.15 8.28 -11.40
CA ALA A 35 5.12 7.28 -11.66
C ALA A 35 4.59 6.68 -10.35
N ARG A 36 3.87 7.50 -9.55
CA ARG A 36 3.31 7.12 -8.24
C ARG A 36 2.50 5.84 -8.30
N ASP A 37 1.57 5.72 -9.25
CA ASP A 37 0.71 4.53 -9.32
C ASP A 37 1.49 3.26 -9.64
N LEU A 38 2.54 3.36 -10.46
CA LEU A 38 3.42 2.25 -10.74
C LEU A 38 4.19 1.82 -9.49
N PHE A 39 4.69 2.78 -8.71
CA PHE A 39 5.34 2.49 -7.43
C PHE A 39 4.37 1.80 -6.46
N LEU A 40 3.15 2.33 -6.31
CA LEU A 40 2.15 1.78 -5.39
C LEU A 40 1.61 0.42 -5.84
N ASP A 41 1.54 0.16 -7.14
CA ASP A 41 1.23 -1.17 -7.68
C ASP A 41 2.32 -2.19 -7.34
N ALA A 42 3.59 -1.77 -7.34
CA ALA A 42 4.70 -2.62 -6.96
C ALA A 42 4.82 -2.80 -5.43
N PHE A 43 4.61 -1.73 -4.66
CA PHE A 43 4.90 -1.67 -3.23
C PHE A 43 3.70 -2.03 -2.35
N ALA A 44 2.51 -1.50 -2.64
CA ALA A 44 1.36 -1.58 -1.73
C ALA A 44 0.33 -2.65 -2.15
N ALA A 45 0.21 -2.97 -3.45
CA ALA A 45 -0.89 -3.81 -3.95
C ALA A 45 -0.95 -5.21 -3.33
N TYR A 46 0.20 -5.87 -3.10
CA TYR A 46 0.21 -7.17 -2.42
C TYR A 46 -0.50 -7.12 -1.07
N TYR A 47 -0.21 -6.09 -0.28
CA TYR A 47 -0.71 -5.96 1.07
C TYR A 47 -2.19 -5.57 1.11
N THR A 48 -2.64 -4.74 0.18
CA THR A 48 -4.04 -4.31 0.14
C THR A 48 -4.98 -5.34 -0.51
N ASP A 49 -4.44 -6.17 -1.41
CA ASP A 49 -5.26 -7.00 -2.31
C ASP A 49 -5.08 -8.51 -2.07
N VAL A 50 -4.00 -8.93 -1.39
CA VAL A 50 -3.70 -10.36 -1.12
C VAL A 50 -3.52 -10.64 0.37
N ALA A 51 -2.68 -9.86 1.06
CA ALA A 51 -2.39 -10.03 2.48
C ALA A 51 -3.12 -9.01 3.36
N SER A 52 -4.36 -8.67 2.99
CA SER A 52 -5.15 -7.60 3.63
C SER A 52 -5.58 -7.94 5.06
N ASP A 53 -5.59 -9.22 5.42
CA ASP A 53 -5.78 -9.73 6.78
C ASP A 53 -4.60 -9.41 7.72
N HIS A 54 -3.46 -9.00 7.15
CA HIS A 54 -2.29 -8.50 7.87
C HIS A 54 -2.09 -6.98 7.69
N LEU A 55 -3.14 -6.26 7.32
CA LEU A 55 -3.14 -4.81 7.13
C LEU A 55 -4.04 -4.14 8.17
N TRP A 56 -3.50 -3.13 8.85
CA TRP A 56 -4.20 -2.36 9.87
C TRP A 56 -4.19 -0.89 9.50
N VAL A 57 -5.24 -0.17 9.91
CA VAL A 57 -5.37 1.28 9.74
C VAL A 57 -5.65 1.95 11.08
N ALA A 58 -5.13 3.15 11.25
CA ALA A 58 -5.57 4.08 12.28
C ALA A 58 -6.57 5.06 11.66
N GLU A 59 -7.72 5.23 12.29
CA GLU A 59 -8.73 6.19 11.85
C GLU A 59 -9.18 7.13 12.97
N ASP A 60 -9.63 8.33 12.61
CA ASP A 60 -10.29 9.24 13.53
C ASP A 60 -11.78 8.90 13.74
N ASP A 61 -12.45 9.67 14.60
CA ASP A 61 -13.87 9.49 14.90
C ASP A 61 -14.78 9.76 13.68
N GLY A 62 -14.28 10.48 12.67
CA GLY A 62 -14.96 10.75 11.40
C GLY A 62 -14.77 9.65 10.35
N GLY A 63 -13.95 8.64 10.64
CA GLY A 63 -13.61 7.55 9.73
C GLY A 63 -12.51 7.88 8.72
N ALA A 64 -11.80 9.00 8.89
CA ALA A 64 -10.66 9.32 8.05
C ALA A 64 -9.46 8.47 8.45
N VAL A 65 -8.87 7.76 7.48
CA VAL A 65 -7.64 6.99 7.69
C VAL A 65 -6.46 7.95 7.84
N LEU A 66 -5.75 7.84 8.97
CA LEU A 66 -4.62 8.69 9.33
C LEU A 66 -3.26 7.99 9.18
N GLY A 67 -3.26 6.67 9.08
CA GLY A 67 -2.05 5.86 8.96
C GLY A 67 -2.37 4.39 8.78
N TYR A 68 -1.35 3.61 8.44
CA TYR A 68 -1.48 2.18 8.20
C TYR A 68 -0.25 1.41 8.68
N LEU A 69 -0.42 0.11 8.88
CA LEU A 69 0.66 -0.84 9.14
C LEU A 69 0.42 -2.11 8.31
N MET A 70 1.35 -2.41 7.40
CA MET A 70 1.29 -3.60 6.54
C MET A 70 2.23 -4.69 7.06
N GLY A 71 1.74 -5.92 7.18
CA GLY A 71 2.53 -7.10 7.52
C GLY A 71 2.74 -8.03 6.32
N CYS A 72 3.92 -8.66 6.24
CA CYS A 72 4.20 -9.76 5.32
C CYS A 72 4.50 -11.04 6.13
N PRO A 73 3.49 -11.86 6.46
CA PRO A 73 3.71 -13.06 7.26
C PRO A 73 4.49 -14.16 6.50
N ASP A 74 4.34 -14.22 5.18
CA ASP A 74 5.05 -15.17 4.30
C ASP A 74 5.72 -14.42 3.14
N THR A 75 7.02 -14.15 3.29
CA THR A 75 7.85 -13.51 2.26
C THR A 75 7.98 -14.37 1.00
N ALA A 76 7.91 -15.70 1.11
CA ALA A 76 7.96 -16.58 -0.06
C ALA A 76 6.67 -16.48 -0.89
N ALA A 77 5.51 -16.35 -0.23
CA ALA A 77 4.23 -16.04 -0.90
C ALA A 77 4.28 -14.69 -1.60
N TYR A 78 4.77 -13.65 -0.94
CA TYR A 78 5.00 -12.34 -1.55
C TYR A 78 5.85 -12.46 -2.82
N HIS A 79 6.99 -13.15 -2.76
CA HIS A 79 7.84 -13.31 -3.94
C HIS A 79 7.20 -14.12 -5.07
N ARG A 80 6.37 -15.13 -4.76
CA ARG A 80 5.61 -15.86 -5.77
C ARG A 80 4.61 -14.94 -6.46
N TRP A 81 3.82 -14.19 -5.68
CA TRP A 81 2.85 -13.22 -6.21
C TRP A 81 3.54 -12.11 -7.01
N PHE A 82 4.65 -11.58 -6.51
CA PHE A 82 5.39 -10.52 -7.20
C PHE A 82 5.89 -11.02 -8.56
N ARG A 83 6.51 -12.21 -8.62
CA ARG A 83 6.95 -12.81 -9.89
C ARG A 83 5.81 -13.05 -10.89
N SER A 84 4.62 -13.43 -10.43
CA SER A 84 3.48 -13.64 -11.33
C SER A 84 2.87 -12.33 -11.84
N THR A 85 2.99 -11.24 -11.07
CA THR A 85 2.27 -9.98 -11.32
C THR A 85 3.17 -8.87 -11.88
N VAL A 86 4.49 -8.95 -11.66
CA VAL A 86 5.48 -7.93 -12.06
C VAL A 86 5.42 -7.61 -13.55
N ARG A 87 5.06 -8.58 -14.40
CA ARG A 87 4.86 -8.32 -15.83
C ARG A 87 3.80 -7.26 -16.09
N GLY A 88 2.65 -7.33 -15.41
CA GLY A 88 1.57 -6.35 -15.55
C GLY A 88 1.95 -4.96 -15.02
N VAL A 89 2.77 -4.93 -13.97
CA VAL A 89 3.35 -3.68 -13.43
C VAL A 89 4.31 -3.06 -14.44
N ILE A 90 5.26 -3.84 -14.97
CA ILE A 90 6.23 -3.37 -15.98
C ILE A 90 5.53 -2.86 -17.24
N TRP A 91 4.45 -3.52 -17.70
CA TRP A 91 3.69 -3.05 -18.87
C TRP A 91 3.09 -1.66 -18.69
N ARG A 92 2.81 -1.22 -17.45
CA ARG A 92 2.31 0.14 -17.15
C ARG A 92 3.43 1.18 -17.07
N ALA A 93 4.68 0.77 -17.15
CA ALA A 93 5.86 1.64 -17.09
C ALA A 93 6.37 2.08 -18.47
N VAL A 94 5.78 1.59 -19.57
CA VAL A 94 6.21 1.81 -20.96
C VAL A 94 5.16 2.58 -21.74
#